data_AF-A0A7Z9G5U6-F1
#
_entry.id   AF-A0A7Z9G5U6-F1
#
_cell.length_a   1.000
_cell.length_b   1.000
_cell.length_c   1.000
_cell.angle_alpha   90.00
_cell.angle_beta   90.00
_cell.angle_gamma   90.00
#
_symmetry.space_group_name_H-M   'P 1'
#
loop_
_entity.id
_entity.type
_entity.pdbx_description
1 polymer ?
#
loop_
_entity_poly.entity_id
_entity_poly.type
_entity_poly.pdbx_seq_one_letter_code
_entity_poly.pdbx_strand_id
1 'polypeptide(L)'
;MFKLLLMSLLGFTSAITVGIMGAALTRDLYIPLLTALAMGGVAGAALGFFVHFLRIQSKAVVYVMAVVVSVTCMLSFHWGEYQWHFKPEVRLQTEFAGLDNPQWNDTDEERVIQAFLSEHSGQPGFLGFLKYRFESGVGLRFFSTDLLGKAGTALLWLLELALLMALVFRISLGAHAVIAPVGESKIVTTPPPPL
;
A
#
# COMPACT_ATOMS: atom_id res chain seq x y z
N MET A 1 4.96 -23.03 -12.80
CA MET A 1 5.85 -21.84 -12.81
C MET A 1 5.21 -20.63 -13.50
N PHE A 2 4.78 -20.74 -14.77
CA PHE A 2 4.16 -19.63 -15.53
C PHE A 2 3.01 -18.91 -14.80
N LYS A 3 2.05 -19.66 -14.23
CA LYS A 3 0.91 -19.08 -13.48
C LYS A 3 1.34 -18.22 -12.29
N LEU A 4 2.41 -18.62 -11.59
CA LEU A 4 2.92 -17.88 -10.45
C LEU A 4 3.58 -16.58 -10.89
N LEU A 5 4.41 -16.62 -11.94
CA LEU A 5 5.04 -15.43 -12.50
C LEU A 5 3.99 -14.42 -13.00
N LEU A 6 2.98 -14.90 -13.72
CA LEU A 6 1.89 -14.05 -14.21
C LEU A 6 1.08 -13.44 -13.05
N MET A 7 0.77 -14.23 -12.02
CA MET A 7 0.08 -13.74 -10.82
C MET A 7 0.91 -12.69 -10.09
N SER A 8 2.22 -12.90 -9.95
CA SER A 8 3.12 -11.94 -9.34
C SER A 8 3.10 -10.63 -10.13
N LEU A 9 3.32 -10.67 -11.44
CA LEU A 9 3.33 -9.49 -12.28
C LEU A 9 2.01 -8.69 -12.21
N LEU A 10 0.86 -9.37 -12.33
CA LEU A 10 -0.46 -8.75 -12.28
C LEU A 10 -0.80 -8.24 -10.87
N GLY A 11 -0.41 -8.99 -9.84
CA GLY A 11 -0.56 -8.58 -8.44
C GLY A 11 0.27 -7.33 -8.12
N PHE A 12 1.53 -7.27 -8.56
CA PHE A 12 2.39 -6.11 -8.36
C PHE A 12 1.87 -4.87 -9.09
N THR A 13 1.56 -5.00 -10.38
CA THR A 13 1.08 -3.88 -11.19
C THR A 13 -0.24 -3.31 -10.66
N SER A 14 -1.18 -4.17 -10.26
CA SER A 14 -2.43 -3.72 -9.62
C SER A 14 -2.17 -3.06 -8.26
N ALA A 15 -1.31 -3.63 -7.41
CA ALA A 15 -0.97 -3.04 -6.11
C ALA A 15 -0.35 -1.64 -6.24
N ILE A 16 0.59 -1.48 -7.18
CA ILE A 16 1.22 -0.20 -7.50
C ILE A 16 0.16 0.80 -7.96
N THR A 17 -0.67 0.39 -8.92
CA THR A 17 -1.74 1.26 -9.48
C THR A 17 -2.70 1.71 -8.40
N VAL A 18 -3.17 0.80 -7.53
CA VAL A 18 -4.08 1.11 -6.43
C VAL A 18 -3.42 2.05 -5.41
N GLY A 19 -2.17 1.82 -5.04
CA GLY A 19 -1.46 2.68 -4.10
C GLY A 19 -1.28 4.09 -4.63
N ILE A 20 -0.81 4.20 -5.87
CA ILE A 20 -0.65 5.45 -6.60
C ILE A 20 -2.00 6.18 -6.73
N MET A 21 -3.06 5.51 -7.20
CA MET A 21 -4.39 6.13 -7.29
C MET A 21 -4.92 6.56 -5.91
N GLY A 22 -4.64 5.79 -4.87
CA GLY A 22 -4.95 6.15 -3.49
C GLY A 22 -4.36 7.52 -3.12
N ALA A 23 -3.07 7.74 -3.40
CA ALA A 23 -2.39 9.00 -3.12
C ALA A 23 -2.97 10.18 -3.91
N ALA A 24 -3.41 9.96 -5.16
CA ALA A 24 -4.03 11.01 -5.95
C ALA A 24 -5.40 11.43 -5.39
N LEU A 25 -6.17 10.49 -4.82
CA LEU A 25 -7.51 10.72 -4.29
C LEU A 25 -7.50 11.31 -2.88
N THR A 26 -6.41 11.20 -2.15
CA THR A 26 -6.30 11.65 -0.75
C THR A 26 -5.97 13.13 -0.59
N ARG A 27 -5.89 13.88 -1.69
CA ARG A 27 -5.52 15.30 -1.72
C ARG A 27 -6.31 16.18 -0.73
N ASP A 28 -7.63 16.00 -0.69
CA ASP A 28 -8.54 16.88 0.06
C ASP A 28 -9.22 16.17 1.25
N LEU A 29 -9.12 14.84 1.35
CA LEU A 29 -9.76 14.03 2.40
C LEU A 29 -8.95 12.77 2.70
N TYR A 30 -7.78 12.92 3.33
CA TYR A 30 -7.07 11.77 3.88
C TYR A 30 -7.64 11.37 5.24
N ILE A 31 -8.39 10.27 5.27
CA ILE A 31 -8.79 9.60 6.50
C ILE A 31 -8.05 8.26 6.55
N PRO A 32 -6.98 8.12 7.35
CA PRO A 32 -6.01 7.03 7.22
C PRO A 32 -6.64 5.63 7.16
N LEU A 33 -7.57 5.35 8.09
CA LEU A 33 -8.24 4.05 8.14
C LEU A 33 -9.22 3.83 6.99
N LEU A 34 -9.88 4.89 6.51
CA LEU A 34 -10.79 4.78 5.37
C LEU A 34 -10.00 4.55 4.07
N THR A 35 -8.87 5.24 3.91
CA THR A 35 -7.95 5.03 2.79
C THR A 35 -7.42 3.60 2.78
N ALA A 36 -6.96 3.09 3.92
CA ALA A 36 -6.49 1.70 4.05
C ALA A 36 -7.60 0.68 3.74
N LEU A 37 -8.84 0.93 4.17
CA LEU A 37 -9.99 0.10 3.82
C LEU A 37 -10.29 0.11 2.32
N ALA A 38 -10.32 1.29 1.69
CA ALA A 38 -10.58 1.41 0.26
C ALA A 38 -9.51 0.70 -0.57
N MET A 39 -8.24 0.97 -0.28
CA MET A 39 -7.09 0.32 -0.95
C MET A 39 -7.09 -1.18 -0.73
N GLY A 40 -7.30 -1.65 0.50
CA GLY A 40 -7.37 -3.08 0.82
C GLY A 40 -8.53 -3.79 0.11
N GLY A 41 -9.67 -3.12 -0.06
CA GLY A 41 -10.83 -3.64 -0.77
C GLY A 41 -10.54 -3.81 -2.26
N VAL A 42 -10.04 -2.76 -2.91
CA VAL A 42 -9.73 -2.78 -4.35
C VAL A 42 -8.57 -3.73 -4.66
N ALA A 43 -7.47 -3.67 -3.91
CA ALA A 43 -6.33 -4.57 -4.09
C ALA A 43 -6.71 -6.03 -3.79
N GLY A 44 -7.53 -6.26 -2.76
CA GLY A 44 -8.06 -7.58 -2.41
C GLY A 44 -8.96 -8.16 -3.51
N ALA A 45 -9.83 -7.35 -4.09
CA ALA A 45 -10.69 -7.75 -5.20
C ALA A 45 -9.88 -8.07 -6.46
N ALA A 46 -8.89 -7.25 -6.80
CA ALA A 46 -7.98 -7.50 -7.92
C ALA A 46 -7.20 -8.81 -7.73
N LEU A 47 -6.61 -9.02 -6.54
CA LEU A 47 -5.91 -10.26 -6.22
C LEU A 47 -6.86 -11.47 -6.25
N GLY A 48 -8.06 -11.35 -5.66
CA GLY A 48 -9.09 -12.39 -5.67
C GLY A 48 -9.51 -12.78 -7.08
N PHE A 49 -9.69 -11.80 -7.97
CA PHE A 49 -9.94 -12.03 -9.39
C PHE A 49 -8.82 -12.85 -10.03
N PHE A 50 -7.55 -12.49 -9.82
CA PHE A 50 -6.42 -13.26 -10.37
C PHE A 50 -6.28 -14.66 -9.78
N VAL A 51 -6.52 -14.82 -8.47
CA VAL A 51 -6.56 -16.13 -7.80
C VAL A 51 -7.58 -17.04 -8.46
N HIS A 52 -8.79 -16.51 -8.71
CA HIS A 52 -9.87 -17.21 -9.40
C HIS A 52 -9.53 -17.52 -10.86
N PHE A 53 -9.14 -16.49 -11.62
CA PHE A 53 -8.84 -16.58 -13.04
C PHE A 53 -7.70 -17.56 -13.34
N LEU A 54 -6.62 -17.52 -12.58
CA LEU A 54 -5.45 -18.39 -12.77
C LEU A 54 -5.64 -19.78 -12.13
N ARG A 55 -6.75 -19.99 -11.41
CA ARG A 55 -7.07 -21.21 -10.65
C ARG A 55 -5.94 -21.61 -9.70
N ILE A 56 -5.53 -20.68 -8.85
CA ILE A 56 -4.46 -20.93 -7.87
C ILE A 56 -5.00 -21.86 -6.78
N GLN A 57 -4.43 -23.07 -6.67
CA GLN A 57 -4.92 -24.06 -5.70
C GLN A 57 -4.24 -23.96 -4.33
N SER A 58 -3.04 -23.38 -4.25
CA SER A 58 -2.29 -23.30 -2.99
C SER A 58 -2.69 -22.09 -2.16
N LYS A 59 -3.25 -22.33 -0.96
CA LYS A 59 -3.52 -21.27 0.03
C LYS A 59 -2.24 -20.54 0.45
N ALA A 60 -1.12 -21.25 0.58
CA ALA A 60 0.17 -20.66 0.94
C ALA A 60 0.61 -19.59 -0.09
N VAL A 61 0.40 -19.85 -1.38
CA VAL A 61 0.69 -18.86 -2.44
C VAL A 61 -0.20 -17.63 -2.29
N VAL A 62 -1.50 -17.82 -2.03
CA VAL A 62 -2.43 -16.70 -1.79
C VAL A 62 -1.99 -15.88 -0.57
N TYR A 63 -1.55 -16.53 0.51
CA TYR A 63 -1.06 -15.83 1.70
C TYR A 63 0.17 -14.97 1.39
N VAL A 64 1.19 -15.55 0.76
CA VAL A 64 2.42 -14.82 0.40
C VAL A 64 2.09 -13.65 -0.54
N MET A 65 1.24 -13.88 -1.54
CA MET A 65 0.85 -12.85 -2.49
C MET A 65 0.04 -11.72 -1.85
N ALA A 66 -0.83 -12.03 -0.88
CA ALA A 66 -1.56 -11.01 -0.14
C ALA A 66 -0.62 -10.10 0.68
N VAL A 67 0.42 -10.66 1.33
CA VAL A 67 1.43 -9.85 2.02
C VAL A 67 2.18 -8.95 1.04
N VAL A 68 2.65 -9.53 -0.07
CA VAL A 68 3.41 -8.80 -1.10
C VAL A 68 2.58 -7.65 -1.69
N VAL A 69 1.33 -7.93 -2.06
CA VAL A 69 0.39 -6.92 -2.58
C VAL A 69 0.16 -5.82 -1.55
N SER A 70 -0.03 -6.18 -0.28
CA SER A 70 -0.32 -5.22 0.79
C SER A 70 0.83 -4.25 1.03
N VAL A 71 2.05 -4.78 1.18
CA VAL A 71 3.27 -3.99 1.35
C VAL A 71 3.54 -3.11 0.12
N THR A 72 3.39 -3.68 -1.08
CA THR A 72 3.59 -2.93 -2.33
C THR A 72 2.61 -1.78 -2.46
N CYS A 73 1.34 -2.01 -2.13
CA CYS A 73 0.28 -1.01 -2.19
C CYS A 73 0.57 0.14 -1.21
N MET A 74 0.95 -0.19 0.02
CA MET A 74 1.33 0.81 1.04
C MET A 74 2.55 1.64 0.63
N LEU A 75 3.62 0.99 0.14
CA LEU A 75 4.81 1.70 -0.34
C LEU A 75 4.51 2.60 -1.54
N SER A 76 3.70 2.11 -2.46
CA SER A 76 3.31 2.85 -3.68
C SER A 76 2.41 4.04 -3.35
N PHE A 77 1.56 3.92 -2.33
CA PHE A 77 0.79 5.03 -1.78
C PHE A 77 1.71 6.11 -1.19
N HIS A 78 2.65 5.76 -0.31
CA HIS A 78 3.59 6.74 0.21
C HIS A 78 4.50 7.34 -0.87
N TRP A 79 4.85 6.57 -1.89
CA TRP A 79 5.59 7.10 -3.04
C TRP A 79 4.76 8.11 -3.83
N GLY A 80 3.46 7.83 -4.05
CA GLY A 80 2.54 8.79 -4.65
C GLY A 80 2.43 10.08 -3.83
N GLU A 81 2.32 9.96 -2.50
CA GLU A 81 2.30 11.09 -1.57
C GLU A 81 3.59 11.91 -1.63
N TYR A 82 4.75 11.24 -1.76
CA TYR A 82 6.03 11.91 -1.97
C TYR A 82 6.02 12.75 -3.25
N GLN A 83 5.58 12.17 -4.37
CA GLN A 83 5.63 12.83 -5.68
C GLN A 83 4.57 13.93 -5.86
N TRP A 84 3.35 13.71 -5.38
CA TRP A 84 2.22 14.59 -5.70
C TRP A 84 1.85 15.60 -4.64
N HIS A 85 2.25 15.38 -3.38
CA HIS A 85 1.93 16.30 -2.29
C HIS A 85 3.20 16.87 -1.68
N PHE A 86 4.13 16.03 -1.24
CA PHE A 86 5.32 16.51 -0.54
C PHE A 86 6.23 17.37 -1.43
N LYS A 87 6.63 16.89 -2.62
CA LYS A 87 7.50 17.67 -3.51
C LYS A 87 6.87 19.03 -3.87
N PRO A 88 5.60 19.11 -4.32
CA PRO A 88 4.97 20.40 -4.58
C PRO A 88 4.82 21.31 -3.36
N GLU A 89 4.56 20.75 -2.17
CA GLU A 89 4.47 21.54 -0.94
C GLU A 89 5.81 22.19 -0.57
N VAL A 90 6.91 21.45 -0.68
CA VAL A 90 8.25 22.00 -0.45
C VAL A 90 8.57 23.07 -1.49
N ARG A 91 8.21 22.87 -2.77
CA ARG A 91 8.37 23.88 -3.83
C ARG A 91 7.66 25.19 -3.50
N LEU A 92 6.38 25.11 -3.09
CA LEU A 92 5.61 26.30 -2.70
C LEU A 92 6.25 27.00 -1.49
N GLN A 93 6.73 26.25 -0.49
CA GLN A 93 7.39 26.85 0.67
C GLN A 93 8.70 27.56 0.30
N THR A 94 9.48 26.99 -0.62
CA THR A 94 10.70 27.65 -1.14
C THR A 94 10.36 28.89 -1.96
N GLU A 95 9.25 28.86 -2.70
CA GLU A 95 8.74 30.01 -3.46
C GLU A 95 8.37 31.16 -2.52
N PHE A 96 7.58 30.87 -1.47
CA PHE A 96 7.19 31.87 -0.46
C PHE A 96 8.35 32.36 0.41
N ALA A 97 9.41 31.58 0.57
CA ALA A 97 10.62 31.98 1.30
C ALA A 97 11.53 32.94 0.49
N GLY A 98 11.16 33.30 -0.75
CA GLY A 98 11.97 34.15 -1.62
C GLY A 98 13.25 33.47 -2.13
N LEU A 99 13.30 32.13 -2.02
CA LEU A 99 14.33 31.30 -2.64
C LEU A 99 13.99 30.98 -4.10
N ASP A 100 12.84 31.44 -4.58
CA ASP A 100 12.41 31.26 -5.96
C ASP A 100 13.38 31.98 -6.90
N ASN A 101 14.18 31.19 -7.60
CA ASN A 101 14.99 31.70 -8.69
C ASN A 101 14.32 31.23 -9.98
N PRO A 102 13.78 32.14 -10.81
CA PRO A 102 13.11 31.77 -12.06
C PRO A 102 14.04 31.09 -13.09
N GLN A 103 15.33 30.92 -12.77
CA GLN A 103 16.31 30.14 -13.53
C GLN A 103 16.48 28.70 -13.03
N TRP A 104 15.88 28.32 -11.90
CA TRP A 104 15.92 26.96 -11.42
C TRP A 104 15.18 26.04 -12.38
N ASN A 105 15.86 24.97 -12.77
CA ASN A 105 15.25 23.87 -13.52
C ASN A 105 14.80 22.76 -12.55
N ASP A 106 14.11 21.75 -13.07
CA ASP A 106 13.64 20.59 -12.27
C ASP A 106 14.76 19.92 -11.44
N THR A 107 16.02 20.01 -11.88
CA THR A 107 17.18 19.42 -11.19
C THR A 107 17.59 20.23 -9.95
N ASP A 108 17.45 21.56 -10.00
CA ASP A 108 17.79 22.43 -8.88
C ASP A 108 16.73 22.30 -7.76
N GLU A 109 15.46 22.20 -8.13
CA GLU A 109 14.37 21.89 -7.17
C GLU A 109 14.57 20.53 -6.50
N GLU A 110 14.92 19.50 -7.27
CA GLU A 110 15.18 18.17 -6.71
C GLU A 110 16.35 18.20 -5.73
N ARG A 111 17.39 19.02 -5.99
CA ARG A 111 18.51 19.21 -5.05
C ARG A 111 18.07 19.85 -3.75
N VAL A 112 17.20 20.86 -3.80
CA VAL A 112 16.68 21.51 -2.58
C VAL A 112 15.87 20.52 -1.74
N ILE A 113 14.99 19.74 -2.39
CA ILE A 113 14.20 18.70 -1.71
C ILE A 113 15.11 17.63 -1.10
N GLN A 114 16.13 17.18 -1.83
CA GLN A 114 17.12 16.21 -1.33
C GLN A 114 17.95 16.76 -0.18
N ALA A 115 18.35 18.04 -0.24
CA ALA A 115 19.08 18.71 0.83
C ALA A 115 18.20 18.83 2.09
N PHE A 116 16.96 19.30 1.94
CA PHE A 116 15.99 19.39 3.04
C PHE A 116 15.81 18.05 3.74
N LEU A 117 15.56 16.98 2.97
CA LEU A 117 15.39 15.64 3.53
C LEU A 117 16.67 15.11 4.16
N SER A 118 17.83 15.38 3.57
CA SER A 118 19.12 14.95 4.14
C SER A 118 19.43 15.67 5.45
N GLU A 119 19.08 16.96 5.56
CA GLU A 119 19.24 17.73 6.78
C GLU A 119 18.31 17.24 7.89
N HIS A 120 17.03 17.00 7.57
CA HIS A 120 16.02 16.68 8.58
C HIS A 120 15.94 15.18 8.93
N SER A 121 16.37 14.30 8.03
CA SER A 121 16.27 12.85 8.21
C SER A 121 17.59 12.10 8.04
N GLY A 122 18.66 12.77 7.60
CA GLY A 122 19.95 12.13 7.29
C GLY A 122 19.94 11.27 6.02
N GLN A 123 18.85 11.27 5.24
CA GLN A 123 18.74 10.56 3.97
C GLN A 123 18.04 11.43 2.91
N PRO A 124 18.47 11.38 1.64
CA PRO A 124 17.78 12.05 0.55
C PRO A 124 16.62 11.20 0.00
N GLY A 125 15.77 11.84 -0.82
CA GLY A 125 14.76 11.16 -1.63
C GLY A 125 13.67 10.47 -0.81
N PHE A 126 13.04 9.44 -1.38
CA PHE A 126 11.87 8.82 -0.78
C PHE A 126 12.10 8.20 0.62
N LEU A 127 13.26 7.60 0.85
CA LEU A 127 13.59 7.06 2.18
C LEU A 127 13.74 8.19 3.20
N GLY A 128 14.37 9.29 2.80
CA GLY A 128 14.41 10.51 3.59
C GLY A 128 13.03 11.05 3.91
N PHE A 129 12.13 11.08 2.92
CA PHE A 129 10.75 11.48 3.10
C PHE A 129 10.00 10.59 4.09
N LEU A 130 10.11 9.25 3.98
CA LEU A 130 9.48 8.33 4.92
C LEU A 130 9.99 8.56 6.35
N LYS A 131 11.30 8.74 6.51
CA LYS A 131 11.90 8.99 7.81
C LYS A 131 11.51 10.36 8.37
N TYR A 132 11.51 11.40 7.53
CA TYR A 132 11.03 12.73 7.89
C TYR A 132 9.58 12.69 8.36
N ARG A 133 8.67 12.05 7.62
CA ARG A 133 7.26 11.86 8.01
C ARG A 133 7.13 11.11 9.33
N PHE A 134 7.93 10.05 9.50
CA PHE A 134 7.95 9.26 10.72
C PHE A 134 8.43 10.07 11.94
N GLU A 135 9.47 10.89 11.79
CA GLU A 135 10.08 11.68 12.87
C GLU A 135 9.27 12.93 13.20
N SER A 136 8.70 13.58 12.18
CA SER A 136 7.86 14.77 12.34
C SER A 136 6.47 14.47 12.90
N GLY A 137 6.07 13.20 13.04
CA GLY A 137 4.76 12.86 13.58
C GLY A 137 3.57 13.37 12.75
N VAL A 138 3.84 13.87 11.54
CA VAL A 138 2.82 14.47 10.66
C VAL A 138 2.05 13.33 10.00
N GLY A 139 0.91 13.00 10.59
CA GLY A 139 -0.14 12.25 9.90
C GLY A 139 -0.42 12.93 8.55
N LEU A 140 -0.43 12.13 7.49
CA LEU A 140 -0.89 12.54 6.16
C LEU A 140 -2.12 13.44 6.33
N ARG A 141 -1.99 14.67 5.81
CA ARG A 141 -2.73 15.88 6.19
C ARG A 141 -4.16 15.62 6.66
N PHE A 142 -4.43 15.81 7.95
CA PHE A 142 -5.71 16.30 8.52
C PHE A 142 -5.59 16.77 9.98
N PHE A 143 -4.40 16.68 10.58
CA PHE A 143 -4.11 17.26 11.87
C PHE A 143 -2.80 18.04 11.78
N SER A 144 -2.90 19.36 11.73
CA SER A 144 -1.78 20.32 11.67
C SER A 144 -1.06 20.46 13.02
N THR A 145 -0.96 19.38 13.77
CA THR A 145 -0.29 19.34 15.06
C THR A 145 0.45 18.02 15.13
N ASP A 146 1.61 18.03 15.80
CA ASP A 146 2.39 16.87 16.25
C ASP A 146 1.54 15.93 17.15
N LEU A 147 0.37 15.49 16.70
CA LEU A 147 -0.70 14.94 17.55
C LEU A 147 -0.39 13.51 17.99
N LEU A 148 0.37 12.77 17.17
CA LEU A 148 0.72 11.38 17.39
C LEU A 148 2.19 11.18 17.79
N GLY A 149 3.06 12.14 17.44
CA GLY A 149 4.51 11.98 17.50
C GLY A 149 5.01 10.78 16.69
N LYS A 150 6.29 10.43 16.87
CA LYS A 150 6.93 9.30 16.20
C LYS A 150 6.24 7.95 16.47
N ALA A 151 5.92 7.70 17.74
CA ALA A 151 5.31 6.45 18.17
C ALA A 151 3.87 6.28 17.64
N GLY A 152 3.05 7.35 17.69
CA GLY A 152 1.70 7.29 17.17
C GLY A 152 1.66 7.16 15.64
N THR A 153 2.59 7.79 14.93
CA THR A 153 2.72 7.63 13.47
C THR A 153 3.12 6.21 13.10
N ALA A 154 4.04 5.60 13.85
CA ALA A 154 4.39 4.19 13.72
C ALA A 154 3.16 3.29 13.87
N LEU A 155 2.40 3.50 14.96
CA LEU A 155 1.21 2.72 15.27
C LEU A 155 0.13 2.89 14.21
N LEU A 156 -0.07 4.10 13.70
CA LEU A 156 -1.04 4.38 12.66
C LEU A 156 -0.67 3.67 11.35
N TRP A 157 0.58 3.76 10.90
CA TRP A 157 1.03 3.07 9.69
C TRP A 157 0.93 1.54 9.83
N LEU A 158 1.26 1.01 11.01
CA LEU A 158 1.07 -0.42 11.29
C LEU A 158 -0.41 -0.81 11.28
N LEU A 159 -1.29 0.03 11.81
CA LEU A 159 -2.73 -0.20 11.82
C LEU A 159 -3.31 -0.14 10.39
N GLU A 160 -2.90 0.83 9.58
CA GLU A 160 -3.25 0.93 8.16
C GLU A 160 -2.79 -0.31 7.39
N LEU A 161 -1.53 -0.70 7.55
CA LEU A 161 -0.99 -1.89 6.90
C LEU A 161 -1.73 -3.15 7.36
N ALA A 162 -2.00 -3.29 8.65
CA ALA A 162 -2.73 -4.43 9.19
C ALA A 162 -4.16 -4.50 8.65
N LEU A 163 -4.85 -3.37 8.56
CA LEU A 163 -6.22 -3.28 8.07
C LEU A 163 -6.29 -3.58 6.57
N LEU A 164 -5.42 -2.97 5.78
CA LEU A 164 -5.25 -3.22 4.36
C LEU A 164 -4.97 -4.72 4.12
N MET A 165 -4.00 -5.26 4.85
CA MET A 165 -3.58 -6.66 4.73
C MET A 165 -4.70 -7.64 5.13
N ALA A 166 -5.41 -7.37 6.22
CA ALA A 166 -6.55 -8.18 6.66
C ALA A 166 -7.64 -8.24 5.58
N LEU A 167 -7.92 -7.11 4.93
CA LEU A 167 -8.95 -7.03 3.89
C LEU A 167 -8.51 -7.75 2.60
N VAL A 168 -7.25 -7.55 2.17
CA VAL A 168 -6.67 -8.27 1.02
C VAL A 168 -6.69 -9.78 1.27
N PHE A 169 -6.30 -10.25 2.47
CA PHE A 169 -6.40 -11.67 2.84
C PHE A 169 -7.83 -12.17 2.76
N ARG A 170 -8.76 -11.45 3.40
CA ARG A 170 -10.16 -11.89 3.51
C ARG A 170 -10.80 -12.08 2.14
N ILE A 171 -10.61 -11.11 1.24
CA ILE A 171 -11.20 -11.15 -0.10
C ILE A 171 -10.54 -12.21 -0.97
N SER A 172 -9.20 -12.26 -1.00
CA SER A 172 -8.46 -13.21 -1.85
C SER A 172 -8.64 -14.67 -1.42
N LEU A 173 -8.71 -14.95 -0.12
CA LEU A 173 -9.04 -16.29 0.39
C LEU A 173 -10.49 -16.67 0.15
N GLY A 174 -11.41 -15.71 0.22
CA GLY A 174 -12.80 -15.92 -0.19
C GLY A 174 -12.91 -16.39 -1.63
N ALA A 175 -12.18 -15.73 -2.55
CA ALA A 175 -12.12 -16.13 -3.95
C ALA A 175 -11.45 -17.50 -4.15
N HIS A 176 -10.43 -17.84 -3.35
CA HIS A 176 -9.78 -19.16 -3.35
C HIS A 176 -10.74 -20.29 -2.96
N ALA A 177 -11.58 -20.06 -1.93
CA ALA A 177 -12.51 -21.07 -1.42
C ALA A 177 -13.54 -21.52 -2.48
N VAL A 178 -13.89 -20.65 -3.43
CA VAL A 178 -14.80 -20.98 -4.55
C VAL A 178 -14.17 -21.97 -5.54
N ILE A 179 -12.83 -22.03 -5.60
CA ILE A 179 -12.09 -22.90 -6.53
C ILE A 179 -11.86 -24.29 -5.92
N ALA A 180 -11.93 -24.41 -4.59
CA ALA A 180 -11.66 -25.68 -3.91
C ALA A 180 -12.68 -26.74 -4.40
N PRO A 181 -12.21 -27.90 -4.90
CA PRO A 181 -13.12 -28.93 -5.39
C PRO A 181 -14.02 -29.38 -4.23
N VAL A 182 -15.32 -29.54 -4.52
CA VAL A 182 -16.39 -30.04 -3.64
C VAL A 182 -16.12 -31.49 -3.14
N GLY A 183 -14.93 -32.05 -3.39
CA GLY A 183 -14.58 -33.46 -3.24
C GLY A 183 -14.10 -33.92 -1.86
N GLU A 184 -14.10 -33.08 -0.82
CA GLU A 184 -13.99 -33.55 0.57
C GLU A 184 -15.36 -33.74 1.23
N SER A 185 -16.41 -34.05 0.46
CA SER A 185 -17.50 -34.82 1.04
C SER A 185 -16.89 -36.16 1.47
N LYS A 186 -16.63 -36.32 2.77
CA LYS A 186 -16.41 -37.64 3.35
C LYS A 186 -17.48 -38.56 2.78
N ILE A 187 -17.10 -39.44 1.87
CA ILE A 187 -17.97 -40.55 1.48
C ILE A 187 -18.10 -41.34 2.76
N VAL A 188 -19.19 -41.12 3.47
CA VAL A 188 -19.60 -41.97 4.59
C VAL A 188 -19.96 -43.29 3.93
N THR A 189 -18.96 -44.15 3.76
CA THR A 189 -19.19 -45.54 3.40
C THR A 189 -19.88 -46.17 4.60
N THR A 190 -21.22 -46.19 4.57
CA THR A 190 -21.97 -47.00 5.52
C THR A 190 -21.53 -48.45 5.35
N PRO A 191 -21.13 -49.16 6.43
CA PRO A 191 -20.77 -50.56 6.32
C PRO A 191 -21.96 -51.37 5.82
N PRO A 192 -21.73 -52.40 4.98
CA PRO A 192 -22.81 -53.27 4.50
C PRO A 192 -23.48 -53.99 5.68
N PRO A 193 -24.80 -54.30 5.57
CA PRO A 193 -25.52 -55.01 6.62
C PRO A 193 -24.95 -56.43 6.84
N PRO A 194 -25.00 -56.94 8.08
CA PRO A 194 -24.57 -58.31 8.38
C PRO A 194 -25.50 -59.33 7.70
N LEU A 195 -24.90 -60.38 7.14
CA LEU A 195 -25.56 -61.55 6.55
C LEU A 195 -26.22 -62.44 7.61
#